data_AF-A0A2V2ZSA5-F1
#
_entry.id   AF-A0A2V2ZSA5-F1
#
_cell.length_a   1.000
_cell.length_b   1.000
_cell.length_c   1.000
_cell.angle_alpha   90.00
_cell.angle_beta   90.00
_cell.angle_gamma   90.00
#
_symmetry.space_group_name_H-M   'P 1'
#
loop_
_entity.id
_entity.type
_entity.pdbx_description
1 polymer ?
#
loop_
_entity_poly.entity_id
_entity_poly.type
_entity_poly.pdbx_seq_one_letter_code
_entity_poly.pdbx_strand_id
1 'polypeptide(L)'
;MAIDEMAKQASAGGESEVKFLTPLDINTKSEKKYCRFKKYGIKHVDYKDADFLLQFVNEQGKILPRRYTGTSLKYQRKVSAAIKRARHLALLPYVADLLK
;
A
#
# COMPACT_ATOMS: atom_id res chain seq x y z
N MET A 1 31.48 17.89 1.94
CA MET A 1 31.53 19.03 2.90
C MET A 1 31.17 20.35 2.22
N ALA A 2 31.94 20.91 1.28
CA ALA A 2 31.54 22.16 0.59
C ALA A 2 30.40 21.99 -0.44
N ILE A 3 30.29 20.80 -1.04
CA ILE A 3 29.27 20.47 -2.06
C ILE A 3 27.89 20.19 -1.44
N ASP A 4 27.86 19.68 -0.21
CA ASP A 4 26.62 19.40 0.54
C ASP A 4 25.98 20.69 1.08
N GLU A 5 26.78 21.74 1.24
CA GLU A 5 26.35 23.05 1.75
C GLU A 5 25.65 23.88 0.66
N MET A 6 26.12 23.79 -0.60
CA MET A 6 25.45 24.39 -1.76
C MET A 6 24.10 23.73 -2.09
N ALA A 7 23.96 22.42 -1.88
CA ALA A 7 22.69 21.72 -2.10
C ALA A 7 21.58 22.15 -1.11
N LYS A 8 21.97 22.69 0.06
CA LYS A 8 21.04 23.19 1.09
C LYS A 8 20.52 24.60 0.79
N GLN A 9 21.25 25.39 -0.02
CA GLN A 9 20.80 26.71 -0.49
C GLN A 9 19.78 26.62 -1.64
N ALA A 10 19.74 25.51 -2.38
CA ALA A 10 18.80 25.33 -3.49
C ALA A 10 17.35 25.07 -3.06
N SER A 11 17.08 24.76 -1.78
CA SER A 11 15.72 24.62 -1.25
C SER A 11 15.10 25.94 -0.77
N ALA A 12 15.76 27.08 -0.99
CA ALA A 12 15.16 28.40 -0.83
C ALA A 12 14.40 28.76 -2.11
N GLY A 13 13.29 28.05 -2.35
CA GLY A 13 12.31 28.45 -3.36
C GLY A 13 11.68 29.77 -2.95
N GLY A 14 11.79 30.78 -3.81
CA GLY A 14 11.24 32.11 -3.59
C GLY A 14 9.75 32.06 -3.26
N GLU A 15 9.41 32.65 -2.12
CA GLU A 15 8.05 32.76 -1.62
C GLU A 15 7.29 33.78 -2.49
N SER A 16 6.31 33.32 -3.28
CA SER A 16 5.24 34.22 -3.70
C SER A 16 4.44 34.61 -2.45
N GLU A 17 4.42 35.90 -2.12
CA GLU A 17 3.81 36.49 -0.92
C GLU A 17 2.27 36.37 -0.89
N VAL A 18 1.73 35.16 -0.91
CA VAL A 18 0.32 34.94 -0.59
C VAL A 18 0.23 34.67 0.92
N LYS A 19 -0.04 35.73 1.68
CA LYS A 19 -0.25 35.65 3.14
C LYS A 19 -1.64 35.05 3.44
N PHE A 20 -1.69 33.76 3.71
CA PHE A 20 -2.89 33.12 4.27
C PHE A 20 -3.01 33.47 5.76
N LEU A 21 -4.21 33.87 6.23
CA LEU A 21 -4.51 34.21 7.63
C LEU A 21 -4.24 33.04 8.61
N THR A 22 -4.25 31.81 8.08
CA THR A 22 -3.89 30.59 8.79
C THR A 22 -3.01 29.76 7.87
N PRO A 23 -1.86 29.23 8.32
CA PRO A 23 -1.11 28.28 7.52
C PRO A 23 -2.01 27.07 7.23
N LEU A 24 -2.12 26.69 5.95
CA LEU A 24 -2.73 25.41 5.59
C LEU A 24 -1.76 24.32 6.03
N ASP A 25 -2.17 23.48 6.99
CA ASP A 25 -1.44 22.26 7.37
C ASP A 25 -1.55 21.22 6.24
N ILE A 26 -0.83 21.46 5.15
CA ILE A 26 -0.69 20.50 4.07
C ILE A 26 0.18 19.37 4.61
N ASN A 27 -0.44 18.33 5.13
CA ASN A 27 0.24 17.08 5.49
C ASN A 27 0.70 16.36 4.21
N THR A 28 1.74 16.87 3.56
CA THR A 28 2.36 16.30 2.35
C THR A 28 3.16 15.03 2.64
N LYS A 29 3.28 14.62 3.90
CA LYS A 29 4.03 13.43 4.31
C LYS A 29 3.18 12.18 4.14
N SER A 30 3.38 11.45 3.04
CA SER A 30 2.84 10.09 2.89
C SER A 30 3.44 9.16 3.95
N GLU A 31 2.59 8.53 4.77
CA GLU A 31 3.06 7.58 5.78
C GLU A 31 3.74 6.35 5.14
N LYS A 32 4.87 5.93 5.72
CA LYS A 32 5.57 4.71 5.28
C LYS A 32 4.73 3.48 5.64
N LYS A 33 4.06 2.91 4.66
CA LYS A 33 3.31 1.66 4.83
C LYS A 33 4.25 0.50 5.17
N TYR A 34 3.89 -0.28 6.18
CA TYR A 34 4.65 -1.45 6.62
C TYR A 34 4.01 -2.76 6.16
N CYS A 35 4.82 -3.82 6.10
CA CYS A 35 4.33 -5.15 5.75
C CYS A 35 3.72 -5.85 6.97
N ARG A 36 2.40 -6.07 6.94
CA ARG A 36 1.63 -6.77 7.98
C ARG A 36 2.22 -8.16 8.31
N PHE A 37 2.53 -8.95 7.29
CA PHE A 37 3.10 -10.31 7.45
C PHE A 37 4.42 -10.32 8.22
N LYS A 38 5.29 -9.32 8.03
CA LYS A 38 6.54 -9.22 8.78
C LYS A 38 6.30 -8.81 10.23
N LYS A 39 5.40 -7.84 10.45
CA LYS A 39 5.07 -7.33 11.79
C LYS A 39 4.45 -8.42 12.67
N TYR A 40 3.53 -9.21 12.12
CA TYR A 40 2.84 -10.28 12.86
C TYR A 40 3.56 -11.64 12.79
N GLY A 41 4.74 -11.73 12.17
CA GLY A 41 5.49 -12.99 12.08
C GLY A 41 4.83 -14.09 11.23
N ILE A 42 3.87 -13.75 10.37
CA ILE A 42 3.11 -14.70 9.56
C ILE A 42 3.99 -15.22 8.41
N LYS A 43 4.37 -16.50 8.46
CA LYS A 43 5.26 -17.13 7.47
C LYS A 43 4.51 -17.71 6.26
N HIS A 44 3.30 -18.23 6.47
CA HIS A 44 2.47 -18.89 5.47
C HIS A 44 1.21 -18.09 5.19
N VAL A 45 0.71 -18.14 3.95
CA VAL A 45 -0.55 -17.50 3.54
C VAL A 45 -1.42 -18.61 2.99
N ASP A 46 -2.38 -19.05 3.79
CA ASP A 46 -3.31 -20.09 3.42
C ASP A 46 -4.34 -19.58 2.41
N TYR A 47 -4.73 -20.47 1.50
CA TYR A 47 -5.73 -20.16 0.47
C TYR A 47 -7.16 -20.47 0.92
N LYS A 48 -7.31 -21.18 2.04
CA LYS A 48 -8.61 -21.64 2.57
C LYS A 48 -9.34 -20.52 3.30
N ASP A 49 -8.59 -19.57 3.87
CA ASP A 49 -9.13 -18.48 4.67
C ASP A 49 -9.58 -17.32 3.77
N ALA A 50 -10.80 -17.43 3.22
CA ALA A 50 -11.36 -16.42 2.32
C ALA A 50 -11.43 -15.04 2.98
N ASP A 51 -11.84 -14.96 4.25
CA ASP A 51 -11.97 -13.72 5.02
C ASP A 51 -10.65 -12.94 5.13
N PHE A 52 -9.54 -13.66 5.29
CA PHE A 52 -8.22 -13.06 5.33
C PHE A 52 -7.81 -12.55 3.95
N LEU A 53 -8.06 -13.34 2.90
CA LEU A 53 -7.70 -12.99 1.53
C LEU A 53 -8.54 -11.84 0.97
N LEU A 54 -9.78 -11.66 1.42
CA LEU A 54 -10.64 -10.55 1.05
C LEU A 54 -9.96 -9.20 1.30
N GLN A 55 -9.16 -9.06 2.36
CA GLN A 55 -8.42 -7.82 2.65
C GLN A 55 -7.44 -7.40 1.53
N PHE A 56 -7.01 -8.34 0.68
CA PHE A 56 -6.07 -8.11 -0.42
C PHE A 56 -6.75 -8.01 -1.79
N VAL A 57 -8.08 -8.00 -1.81
CA VAL A 57 -8.91 -7.93 -3.01
C VAL A 57 -9.77 -6.66 -2.96
N ASN A 58 -10.01 -6.06 -4.14
CA ASN A 58 -10.89 -4.92 -4.33
C ASN A 58 -12.37 -5.35 -4.33
N GLU A 59 -13.29 -4.41 -4.26
CA GLU A 59 -14.74 -4.65 -4.42
C GLU A 59 -15.06 -5.38 -5.73
N GLN A 60 -14.27 -5.15 -6.78
CA GLN A 60 -14.44 -5.82 -8.07
C GLN A 60 -13.90 -7.26 -8.13
N GLY A 61 -13.38 -7.81 -7.03
CA GLY A 61 -12.69 -9.09 -7.05
C GLY A 61 -11.28 -9.03 -7.67
N LYS A 62 -10.68 -7.85 -7.89
CA LYS A 62 -9.30 -7.69 -8.42
C LYS A 62 -8.25 -7.68 -7.30
N ILE A 63 -7.06 -8.25 -7.54
CA ILE A 63 -5.98 -8.26 -6.54
C ILE A 63 -5.41 -6.85 -6.35
N LEU A 64 -5.33 -6.39 -5.10
CA LEU A 64 -4.79 -5.07 -4.78
C LEU A 64 -3.26 -5.02 -5.02
N PRO A 65 -2.75 -3.95 -5.67
CA PRO A 65 -1.32 -3.73 -5.81
C PRO A 65 -0.62 -3.52 -4.47
N ARG A 66 0.65 -3.93 -4.40
CA ARG A 66 1.52 -3.78 -3.21
C ARG A 66 1.54 -2.36 -2.62
N ARG A 67 1.47 -1.32 -3.47
CA ARG A 67 1.48 0.09 -3.04
C ARG A 67 0.32 0.47 -2.12
N TYR A 68 -0.81 -0.23 -2.25
CA TYR A 68 -1.97 -0.02 -1.38
C TYR A 68 -1.80 -0.73 -0.05
N THR A 69 -1.38 -1.99 -0.07
CA THR A 69 -1.35 -2.88 1.10
C THR A 69 -0.05 -2.80 1.92
N GLY A 70 1.04 -2.28 1.36
CA GLY A 70 2.34 -2.18 2.05
C GLY A 70 3.08 -3.52 2.23
N THR A 71 2.61 -4.59 1.60
CA THR A 71 3.21 -5.93 1.70
C THR A 71 4.63 -5.96 1.13
N SER A 72 5.48 -6.90 1.54
CA SER A 72 6.77 -7.11 0.87
C SER A 72 6.57 -7.85 -0.46
N LEU A 73 7.52 -7.75 -1.39
CA LEU A 73 7.44 -8.45 -2.68
C LEU A 73 7.29 -9.97 -2.50
N LYS A 74 8.03 -10.56 -1.55
CA LYS A 74 7.97 -11.99 -1.23
C LYS A 74 6.57 -12.40 -0.79
N TYR A 75 5.94 -11.63 0.11
CA TYR A 75 4.59 -11.94 0.58
C TYR A 75 3.53 -11.63 -0.48
N GLN A 76 3.70 -10.59 -1.29
CA GLN A 76 2.78 -10.29 -2.40
C GLN A 76 2.68 -11.45 -3.40
N ARG A 77 3.80 -12.10 -3.73
CA ARG A 77 3.81 -13.30 -4.58
C ARG A 77 3.05 -14.47 -3.95
N LYS A 78 3.25 -14.70 -2.65
CA LYS A 78 2.52 -15.74 -1.89
C LYS A 78 1.02 -15.47 -1.83
N VAL A 79 0.62 -14.23 -1.53
CA VAL A 79 -0.78 -13.79 -1.51
C VAL A 79 -1.41 -13.95 -2.89
N SER A 80 -0.73 -13.55 -3.97
CA SER A 80 -1.26 -13.72 -5.32
C SER A 80 -1.48 -15.19 -5.68
N ALA A 81 -0.55 -16.08 -5.32
CA ALA A 81 -0.71 -17.52 -5.53
C ALA A 81 -1.83 -18.11 -4.65
N ALA A 82 -1.99 -17.64 -3.41
CA ALA A 82 -3.09 -18.05 -2.53
C ALA A 82 -4.45 -17.62 -3.08
N ILE A 83 -4.60 -16.36 -3.51
CA ILE A 83 -5.85 -15.85 -4.11
C ILE A 83 -6.19 -16.62 -5.38
N LYS A 84 -5.21 -16.89 -6.27
CA LYS A 84 -5.47 -17.68 -7.48
C LYS A 84 -5.97 -19.09 -7.14
N ARG A 85 -5.34 -19.77 -6.18
CA ARG A 85 -5.80 -21.08 -5.68
C ARG A 85 -7.21 -21.01 -5.09
N ALA A 86 -7.49 -20.00 -4.26
CA ALA A 86 -8.81 -19.78 -3.67
C ALA A 86 -9.89 -19.60 -4.75
N ARG A 87 -9.58 -18.89 -5.84
CA ARG A 87 -10.49 -18.73 -6.98
C ARG A 87 -10.75 -20.03 -7.74
N HIS A 88 -9.72 -20.85 -7.94
CA HIS A 88 -9.90 -22.17 -8.55
C HIS A 88 -10.80 -23.10 -7.72
N LEU A 89 -10.81 -22.92 -6.40
CA LEU A 89 -11.65 -23.66 -5.46
C LEU A 89 -13.00 -22.99 -5.19
N ALA A 90 -13.37 -21.95 -5.95
CA ALA A 90 -14.60 -21.18 -5.79
C ALA A 90 -14.80 -20.50 -4.41
N LEU A 91 -13.72 -20.31 -3.63
CA LEU A 91 -13.75 -19.57 -2.36
C LEU A 91 -13.77 -18.05 -2.57
N LEU A 92 -13.24 -17.58 -3.70
CA LEU A 92 -13.26 -16.17 -4.10
C LEU A 92 -13.70 -16.04 -5.57
N PRO A 93 -14.49 -15.02 -5.94
CA PRO A 93 -14.88 -14.82 -7.32
C PRO A 93 -13.75 -14.19 -8.15
N TYR A 94 -13.80 -14.43 -9.47
CA TYR A 94 -12.94 -13.75 -10.45
C TYR A 94 -13.44 -12.34 -10.79
N VAL A 95 -14.77 -12.18 -10.82
CA VAL A 95 -15.49 -10.94 -11.12
C VAL A 95 -16.60 -10.79 -10.09
N ALA A 96 -16.70 -9.62 -9.50
CA ALA A 96 -17.77 -9.22 -8.61
C ALA A 96 -17.95 -7.70 -8.76
N ASP A 97 -19.08 -7.14 -8.31
CA ASP A 97 -19.31 -5.69 -8.29
C ASP A 97 -19.47 -5.14 -6.86
N LEU A 98 -19.82 -6.00 -5.89
CA LEU A 98 -20.07 -5.64 -4.49
C LEU A 98 -19.57 -6.75 -3.54
N LEU A 99 -18.26 -7.02 -3.58
CA LEU A 99 -17.65 -8.09 -2.78
C LEU A 99 -17.34 -7.66 -1.33
N LYS A 100 -17.44 -6.37 -1.01
CA LYS A 100 -17.18 -5.76 0.29
C LYS A 100 -18.16 -4.63 0.56
#